data_AF-A0A8G1J460-F1
#
_entry.id   AF-A0A8G1J460-F1
#
_cell.length_a   1.000
_cell.length_b   1.000
_cell.length_c   1.000
_cell.angle_alpha   90.00
_cell.angle_beta   90.00
_cell.angle_gamma   90.00
#
_symmetry.space_group_name_H-M   'P 1'
#
loop_
_entity.id
_entity.type
_entity.pdbx_description
1 polymer ?
#
loop_
_entity_poly.entity_id
_entity_poly.type
_entity_poly.pdbx_seq_one_letter_code
_entity_poly.pdbx_strand_id
1 'polypeptide(L)'
;MAELTAPFDLGEGVLTWPPEERLLGRFGSVGLNLGGDAYATFPDAPIGALARMSATVLEVRQALLRPDPVRQLAPTTPEAGEEIDLGIGWVFRPDLAGQGHVAIGLAPLAQYWRGNEWLSPTALYRAHNHYVRLTLHPYRGFTTDVTQTADTA
;
A
#
# COMPACT_ATOMS: atom_id res chain seq x y z
N MET A 1 1.70 17.96 -10.07
CA MET A 1 1.53 16.68 -9.37
C MET A 1 2.87 15.96 -9.44
N ALA A 2 3.35 15.37 -8.34
CA ALA A 2 4.63 14.68 -8.35
C ALA A 2 4.51 13.41 -9.22
N GLU A 3 5.47 13.17 -10.11
CA GLU A 3 5.52 11.97 -10.93
C GLU A 3 6.64 11.08 -10.44
N LEU A 4 6.34 9.80 -10.23
CA LEU A 4 7.34 8.80 -9.89
C LEU A 4 7.93 8.23 -11.18
N THR A 5 9.22 8.46 -11.44
CA THR A 5 9.89 8.08 -12.69
C THR A 5 10.68 6.77 -12.61
N ALA A 6 11.02 6.33 -11.40
CA ALA A 6 11.70 5.08 -11.07
C ALA A 6 11.10 4.48 -9.79
N PRO A 7 11.30 3.19 -9.50
CA PRO A 7 10.86 2.61 -8.23
C PRO A 7 11.44 3.36 -7.02
N PHE A 8 10.61 3.59 -6.00
CA PHE A 8 11.00 4.21 -4.74
C PHE A 8 10.93 3.17 -3.62
N ASP A 9 12.07 2.92 -2.99
CA ASP A 9 12.16 2.01 -1.84
C ASP A 9 11.63 2.71 -0.59
N LEU A 10 10.61 2.12 0.04
CA LEU A 10 10.03 2.60 1.30
C LEU A 10 10.70 1.94 2.51
N GLY A 11 11.59 0.97 2.28
CA GLY A 11 12.34 0.27 3.31
C GLY A 11 11.81 -1.12 3.61
N GLU A 12 12.35 -1.70 4.67
CA GLU A 12 12.12 -3.09 5.09
C GLU A 12 11.54 -3.17 6.50
N GLY A 13 10.74 -4.18 6.75
CA GLY A 13 10.16 -4.45 8.06
C GLY A 13 9.06 -5.49 8.02
N VAL A 14 8.48 -5.78 9.19
CA VAL A 14 7.32 -6.66 9.27
C VAL A 14 6.07 -5.89 8.84
N LEU A 15 5.42 -6.34 7.76
CA LEU A 15 4.25 -5.66 7.23
C LEU A 15 3.06 -5.80 8.17
N THR A 16 2.46 -4.66 8.50
CA THR A 16 1.26 -4.54 9.32
C THR A 16 0.41 -3.38 8.82
N TRP A 17 -0.77 -3.18 9.40
CA TRP A 17 -1.61 -2.02 9.13
C TRP A 17 -2.33 -1.58 10.41
N PRO A 18 -2.68 -0.29 10.52
CA PRO A 18 -3.42 0.22 11.67
C PRO A 18 -4.71 -0.59 11.90
N PRO A 19 -5.05 -0.96 13.15
CA PRO A 19 -6.29 -1.67 13.46
C PRO A 19 -7.54 -0.94 12.93
N GLU A 20 -7.51 0.40 12.90
CA GLU A 20 -8.55 1.27 12.38
C GLU A 20 -8.85 0.99 10.90
N GLU A 21 -7.85 0.61 10.10
CA GLU A 21 -8.04 0.27 8.68
C GLU A 21 -8.90 -0.98 8.52
N ARG A 22 -8.75 -1.96 9.44
CA ARG A 22 -9.60 -3.15 9.49
C ARG A 22 -11.00 -2.83 10.04
N LEU A 23 -11.08 -2.01 11.08
CA LEU A 23 -12.34 -1.65 11.73
C LEU A 23 -13.24 -0.80 10.83
N LEU A 24 -12.66 0.13 10.08
CA LEU A 24 -13.37 0.98 9.12
C LEU A 24 -13.51 0.30 7.74
N GLY A 25 -12.85 -0.84 7.53
CA GLY A 25 -12.88 -1.60 6.28
C GLY A 25 -12.27 -0.84 5.09
N ARG A 26 -11.36 0.11 5.36
CA ARG A 26 -10.76 0.98 4.34
C ARG A 26 -9.53 0.34 3.71
N PHE A 27 -8.72 -0.35 4.50
CA PHE A 27 -7.46 -0.97 4.05
C PHE A 27 -6.63 -0.01 3.18
N GLY A 28 -6.50 1.25 3.60
CA GLY A 28 -5.88 2.31 2.80
C GLY A 28 -4.40 2.52 3.03
N SER A 29 -3.86 1.99 4.12
CA SER A 29 -2.47 2.22 4.50
C SER A 29 -1.85 1.01 5.20
N VAL A 30 -0.52 0.94 5.11
CA VAL A 30 0.32 -0.09 5.74
C VAL A 30 1.46 0.57 6.51
N GLY A 31 2.04 -0.15 7.45
CA GLY A 31 3.26 0.21 8.17
C GLY A 31 4.26 -0.94 8.19
N LEU A 32 5.50 -0.61 8.53
CA LEU A 32 6.59 -1.59 8.68
C LEU A 32 7.06 -1.58 10.14
N ASN A 33 6.83 -2.66 10.86
CA ASN A 33 7.33 -2.84 12.23
C ASN A 33 8.79 -3.32 12.18
N LEU A 34 9.68 -2.61 12.88
CA LEU A 34 11.12 -2.88 12.91
C LEU A 34 11.55 -3.75 14.12
N GLY A 35 10.60 -4.09 14.99
CA GLY A 35 10.78 -4.85 16.22
C GLY A 35 10.27 -4.10 17.45
N GLY A 36 9.56 -4.79 18.34
CA GLY A 36 8.96 -4.19 19.53
C GLY A 36 7.99 -3.06 19.16
N ASP A 37 8.22 -1.88 19.75
CA ASP A 37 7.42 -0.67 19.51
C ASP A 37 7.99 0.23 18.40
N ALA A 38 9.04 -0.21 17.69
CA ALA A 38 9.67 0.56 16.63
C ALA A 38 8.99 0.35 15.27
N TYR A 39 8.73 1.45 14.56
CA TYR A 39 8.13 1.47 13.23
C TYR A 39 8.97 2.31 12.27
N ALA A 40 9.02 1.89 11.00
CA ALA A 40 9.60 2.71 9.95
C ALA A 40 8.82 4.01 9.80
N THR A 41 9.52 5.09 9.43
CA THR A 41 8.88 6.34 9.03
C THR A 41 9.16 6.62 7.57
N PHE A 42 8.28 7.36 6.92
CA PHE A 42 8.34 7.59 5.47
C PHE A 42 8.51 9.07 5.10
N PRO A 43 9.50 9.81 5.67
CA PRO A 43 9.60 11.27 5.51
C PRO A 43 9.74 11.71 4.05
N ASP A 44 10.48 10.94 3.25
CA ASP A 44 10.79 11.25 1.86
C ASP A 44 9.87 10.56 0.85
N ALA A 45 8.83 9.88 1.32
CA ALA A 45 7.89 9.22 0.41
C ALA A 45 7.27 10.23 -0.57
N PRO A 46 7.13 9.87 -1.87
CA PRO A 46 6.67 10.77 -2.92
C PRO A 46 5.16 11.02 -2.82
N ILE A 47 4.72 11.80 -1.83
CA ILE A 47 3.30 12.09 -1.57
C ILE A 47 2.66 12.78 -2.79
N GLY A 48 1.46 12.32 -3.14
CA GLY A 48 0.69 12.81 -4.29
C GLY A 48 1.10 12.20 -5.63
N ALA A 49 2.12 11.32 -5.67
CA ALA A 49 2.45 10.57 -6.87
C ALA A 49 1.47 9.44 -7.13
N LEU A 50 1.19 9.15 -8.40
CA LEU A 50 0.46 7.95 -8.79
C LEU A 50 1.41 6.76 -8.82
N ALA A 51 1.13 5.72 -8.04
CA ALA A 51 2.01 4.57 -7.95
C ALA A 51 1.24 3.26 -7.76
N ARG A 52 1.92 2.17 -8.10
CA ARG A 52 1.59 0.81 -7.67
C ARG A 52 2.45 0.47 -6.45
N MET A 53 1.88 -0.06 -5.39
CA MET A 53 2.61 -0.47 -4.19
C MET A 53 2.76 -2.00 -4.17
N SER A 54 3.97 -2.48 -3.93
CA SER A 54 4.25 -3.91 -3.77
C SER A 54 5.01 -4.20 -2.48
N ALA A 55 4.83 -5.40 -1.95
CA ALA A 55 5.62 -5.95 -0.86
C ALA A 55 6.37 -7.19 -1.36
N THR A 56 7.70 -7.15 -1.38
CA THR A 56 8.53 -8.32 -1.68
C THR A 56 8.85 -9.05 -0.38
N VAL A 57 8.45 -10.31 -0.28
CA VAL A 57 8.66 -11.13 0.92
C VAL A 57 10.13 -11.51 1.04
N LEU A 58 10.80 -11.04 2.08
CA LEU A 58 12.20 -11.36 2.36
C LEU A 58 12.33 -12.54 3.32
N GLU A 59 11.43 -12.64 4.30
CA GLU A 59 11.34 -13.77 5.24
C GLU A 59 9.88 -14.16 5.49
N VAL A 60 9.57 -15.43 5.27
CA VAL A 60 8.26 -16.01 5.59
C VAL A 60 8.19 -16.29 7.09
N ARG A 61 7.11 -15.83 7.71
CA ARG A 61 6.84 -15.92 9.16
C ARG A 61 5.49 -16.61 9.37
N GLN A 62 5.15 -16.95 10.60
CA GLN A 62 3.84 -17.54 10.87
C GLN A 62 2.72 -16.51 10.65
N ALA A 63 1.68 -16.89 9.92
CA ALA A 63 0.47 -16.06 9.81
C ALA A 63 -0.20 -15.93 11.18
N LEU A 64 -0.47 -14.69 11.61
CA LEU A 64 -1.12 -14.40 12.90
C LEU A 64 -2.59 -14.00 12.77
N LEU A 65 -3.04 -13.70 11.56
CA LEU A 65 -4.41 -13.25 11.34
C LEU A 65 -5.39 -14.41 11.41
N ARG A 66 -6.56 -14.14 11.99
CA ARG A 66 -7.72 -15.03 11.87
C ARG A 66 -8.40 -14.82 10.51
N PRO A 67 -8.91 -15.88 9.87
CA PRO A 67 -9.76 -15.74 8.70
C PRO A 67 -10.94 -14.80 8.95
N ASP A 68 -11.33 -14.04 7.94
CA ASP A 68 -12.54 -13.21 7.91
C ASP A 68 -13.57 -13.89 6.99
N PRO A 69 -14.52 -14.65 7.54
CA PRO A 69 -15.48 -15.41 6.75
C PRO A 69 -16.52 -14.52 6.05
N VAL A 70 -16.75 -13.29 6.53
CA VAL A 70 -17.70 -12.35 5.89
C VAL A 70 -17.13 -11.88 4.55
N ARG A 71 -15.82 -11.59 4.52
CA ARG A 71 -15.11 -11.20 3.30
C ARG A 71 -14.51 -12.37 2.53
N GLN A 72 -14.65 -13.59 3.04
CA GLN A 72 -14.01 -14.80 2.50
C GLN A 72 -12.48 -14.66 2.38
N LEU A 73 -11.86 -13.97 3.35
CA LEU A 73 -10.42 -13.77 3.40
C LEU A 73 -9.80 -14.75 4.38
N ALA A 74 -8.72 -15.39 3.98
CA ALA A 74 -7.88 -16.19 4.86
C ALA A 74 -6.42 -15.88 4.56
N PRO A 75 -5.53 -15.88 5.59
CA PRO A 75 -4.11 -15.80 5.34
C PRO A 75 -3.68 -16.97 4.48
N THR A 76 -2.82 -16.69 3.52
CA THR A 76 -2.16 -17.70 2.70
C THR A 76 -0.66 -17.50 2.85
N THR A 77 0.10 -18.59 2.88
CA THR A 77 1.56 -18.50 3.02
C THR A 77 2.17 -18.08 1.69
N PRO A 78 2.95 -16.99 1.65
CA PRO A 78 3.74 -16.61 0.49
C PRO A 78 5.08 -17.37 0.42
N GLU A 79 5.76 -17.24 -0.71
CA GLU A 79 7.12 -17.72 -0.89
C GLU A 79 8.13 -16.59 -0.58
N ALA A 80 9.33 -16.96 -0.12
CA ALA A 80 10.43 -16.00 -0.02
C ALA A 80 10.84 -15.55 -1.44
N GLY A 81 10.98 -14.24 -1.63
CA GLY A 81 11.20 -13.59 -2.92
C GLY A 81 9.91 -13.24 -3.67
N GLU A 82 8.74 -13.68 -3.21
CA GLU A 82 7.47 -13.35 -3.85
C GLU A 82 7.18 -11.85 -3.75
N GLU A 83 6.86 -11.21 -4.89
CA GLU A 83 6.34 -9.84 -4.93
C GLU A 83 4.81 -9.87 -4.91
N ILE A 84 4.23 -9.33 -3.83
CA ILE A 84 2.79 -9.23 -3.65
C ILE A 84 2.35 -7.81 -4.01
N ASP A 85 1.46 -7.69 -5.00
CA ASP A 85 0.86 -6.41 -5.38
C ASP A 85 -0.23 -6.00 -4.38
N LEU A 86 -0.04 -4.85 -3.73
CA LEU A 86 -0.97 -4.34 -2.73
C LEU A 86 -2.05 -3.44 -3.34
N GLY A 87 -1.80 -2.82 -4.49
CA GLY A 87 -2.76 -1.93 -5.14
C GLY A 87 -2.12 -0.76 -5.88
N ILE A 88 -2.99 0.07 -6.47
CA ILE A 88 -2.62 1.25 -7.28
C ILE A 88 -3.41 2.46 -6.79
N GLY A 89 -2.74 3.60 -6.63
CA GLY A 89 -3.41 4.83 -6.22
C GLY A 89 -2.47 6.00 -5.98
N TRP A 90 -3.04 7.10 -5.48
CA TRP A 90 -2.30 8.28 -5.10
C TRP A 90 -1.62 8.05 -3.76
N VAL A 91 -0.30 8.17 -3.71
CA VAL A 91 0.48 8.00 -2.49
C VAL A 91 0.07 9.07 -1.49
N PHE A 92 -0.32 8.65 -0.29
CA PHE A 92 -0.64 9.56 0.80
C PHE A 92 -0.05 9.04 2.11
N ARG A 93 0.10 9.97 3.06
CA ARG A 93 0.53 9.67 4.40
C ARG A 93 -0.65 9.92 5.36
N PRO A 94 -1.25 8.89 5.98
CA PRO A 94 -2.31 9.12 6.95
C PRO A 94 -1.78 9.90 8.15
N ASP A 95 -2.61 10.81 8.66
CA ASP A 95 -2.42 11.39 9.98
C ASP A 95 -3.00 10.42 11.02
N LEU A 96 -2.15 9.53 11.53
CA LEU A 96 -2.50 8.63 12.63
C LEU A 96 -2.23 9.37 13.93
N ALA A 97 -3.30 9.87 14.56
CA ALA A 97 -3.31 10.73 15.75
C ALA A 97 -2.15 10.51 16.74
N GLY A 98 -1.02 11.19 16.51
CA GLY A 98 0.15 11.21 17.40
C GLY A 98 1.19 10.11 17.22
N GLN A 99 1.07 9.20 16.23
CA GLN A 99 2.03 8.10 16.03
C GLN A 99 3.22 8.45 15.12
N GLY A 100 3.34 9.70 14.68
CA GLY A 100 4.37 10.06 13.70
C GLY A 100 4.11 9.38 12.35
N HIS A 101 4.95 9.64 11.36
CA HIS A 101 4.78 9.20 9.97
C HIS A 101 4.97 7.69 9.73
N VAL A 102 4.29 6.84 10.51
CA VAL A 102 4.52 5.38 10.61
C VAL A 102 3.71 4.53 9.63
N ALA A 103 2.88 5.17 8.82
CA ALA A 103 2.10 4.50 7.78
C ALA A 103 2.16 5.26 6.46
N ILE A 104 1.97 4.50 5.39
CA ILE A 104 1.93 4.98 4.02
C ILE A 104 0.79 4.25 3.29
N GLY A 105 0.07 4.97 2.44
CA GLY A 105 -1.12 4.44 1.81
C GLY A 105 -1.28 4.87 0.36
N LEU A 106 -2.25 4.24 -0.30
CA LEU A 106 -2.70 4.59 -1.65
C LEU A 106 -4.17 4.98 -1.61
N ALA A 107 -4.48 6.21 -2.01
CA ALA A 107 -5.86 6.64 -2.21
C ALA A 107 -6.34 6.13 -3.57
N PRO A 108 -7.54 5.54 -3.64
CA PRO A 108 -8.01 4.87 -4.84
C PRO A 108 -8.20 5.88 -5.97
N LEU A 109 -7.90 5.43 -7.18
CA LEU A 109 -8.36 6.11 -8.38
C LEU A 109 -9.88 5.93 -8.48
N ALA A 110 -10.62 6.99 -8.79
CA ALA A 110 -12.09 6.94 -8.86
C ALA A 110 -12.62 5.81 -9.76
N GLN A 111 -11.91 5.49 -10.85
CA GLN A 111 -12.25 4.42 -11.80
C GLN A 111 -11.94 3.00 -11.32
N TYR A 112 -11.10 2.82 -10.30
CA TYR A 112 -10.75 1.52 -9.73
C TYR A 112 -11.33 1.32 -8.33
N TRP A 113 -12.14 2.27 -7.83
CA TRP A 113 -12.83 2.18 -6.57
C TRP A 113 -13.84 1.00 -6.60
N ARG A 114 -13.55 -0.07 -5.85
CA ARG A 114 -14.46 -1.21 -5.61
C ARG A 114 -14.99 -1.21 -4.16
N GLY A 115 -15.85 -0.26 -3.82
CA GLY A 115 -16.28 -0.08 -2.42
C GLY A 115 -15.14 0.41 -1.51
N ASN A 116 -15.26 0.33 -0.19
CA ASN A 116 -14.35 1.06 0.71
C ASN A 116 -12.88 0.60 0.69
N GLU A 117 -12.51 -0.42 -0.07
CA GLU A 117 -11.20 -1.06 -0.07
C GLU A 117 -10.23 -0.35 -1.02
N TRP A 118 -9.17 0.21 -0.46
CA TRP A 118 -8.20 1.03 -1.16
C TRP A 118 -7.00 0.21 -1.65
N LEU A 119 -6.43 -0.62 -0.78
CA LEU A 119 -5.51 -1.70 -1.10
C LEU A 119 -6.27 -3.04 -1.17
N SER A 120 -5.70 -4.02 -1.86
CA SER A 120 -6.26 -5.38 -1.98
C SER A 120 -6.24 -6.10 -0.62
N PRO A 121 -7.39 -6.40 0.00
CA PRO A 121 -7.42 -7.08 1.29
C PRO A 121 -6.83 -8.48 1.22
N THR A 122 -7.03 -9.21 0.11
CA THR A 122 -6.43 -10.53 -0.12
C THR A 122 -4.90 -10.45 -0.11
N ALA A 123 -4.33 -9.44 -0.77
CA ALA A 123 -2.89 -9.21 -0.78
C ALA A 123 -2.37 -8.84 0.61
N LEU A 124 -3.09 -7.98 1.33
CA LEU A 124 -2.75 -7.62 2.70
C LEU A 124 -2.76 -8.83 3.64
N TYR A 125 -3.80 -9.68 3.58
CA TYR A 125 -3.85 -10.92 4.37
C TYR A 125 -2.70 -11.88 4.06
N ARG A 126 -2.25 -11.91 2.80
CA ARG A 126 -1.11 -12.72 2.36
C ARG A 126 0.24 -12.14 2.80
N ALA A 127 0.40 -10.83 2.82
CA ALA A 127 1.65 -10.17 3.19
C ALA A 127 1.82 -9.94 4.71
N HIS A 128 0.74 -10.00 5.48
CA HIS A 128 0.73 -9.66 6.90
C HIS A 128 1.70 -10.49 7.75
N ASN A 129 2.41 -9.82 8.66
CA ASN A 129 3.35 -10.41 9.61
C ASN A 129 4.58 -11.07 8.96
N HIS A 130 4.79 -10.93 7.65
CA HIS A 130 6.05 -11.30 7.00
C HIS A 130 7.03 -10.14 7.00
N TYR A 131 8.33 -10.47 6.98
CA TYR A 131 9.36 -9.46 6.78
C TYR A 131 9.45 -9.17 5.29
N VAL A 132 9.23 -7.92 4.90
CA VAL A 132 9.12 -7.52 3.49
C VAL A 132 9.96 -6.29 3.20
N ARG A 133 10.28 -6.10 1.92
CA ARG A 133 10.63 -4.80 1.36
C ARG A 133 9.40 -4.17 0.73
N LEU A 134 9.08 -2.93 1.07
CA LEU A 134 7.96 -2.19 0.51
C LEU A 134 8.46 -1.25 -0.58
N THR A 135 7.81 -1.25 -1.75
CA THR A 135 8.26 -0.46 -2.90
C THR A 135 7.09 0.19 -3.61
N LEU A 136 7.29 1.44 -4.03
CA LEU A 136 6.40 2.15 -4.94
C LEU A 136 6.95 2.07 -6.35
N HIS A 137 6.12 1.69 -7.31
CA HIS A 137 6.48 1.62 -8.72
C HIS A 137 5.76 2.71 -9.51
N PRO A 138 6.43 3.34 -10.49
CA PRO A 138 5.79 4.23 -11.45
C PRO A 138 4.55 3.58 -12.07
N TYR A 139 3.42 4.28 -12.06
CA TYR A 139 2.22 3.82 -12.76
C TYR A 139 1.92 4.77 -13.92
N ARG A 140 2.28 4.34 -15.14
CA ARG A 140 2.12 5.12 -16.38
C ARG A 140 0.76 4.94 -17.06
N GLY A 141 -0.25 4.45 -16.34
CA GLY A 141 -1.57 4.14 -16.89
C GLY A 141 -2.44 5.36 -17.23
N PHE A 142 -1.96 6.59 -16.99
CA PHE A 142 -2.64 7.82 -17.37
C PHE A 142 -1.83 8.57 -18.42
N THR A 143 -1.99 8.20 -19.69
CA THR A 143 -1.84 9.19 -20.76
C THR A 143 -3.02 10.13 -20.61
N THR A 144 -2.77 11.34 -20.11
CA THR A 144 -3.75 12.41 -20.18
C THR A 144 -3.86 12.78 -21.65
N ASP A 145 -4.80 12.19 -22.38
CA ASP A 145 -5.35 12.82 -23.59
C ASP A 145 -6.16 14.03 -23.14
N VAL A 146 -5.45 15.05 -22.64
CA VAL A 146 -5.94 16.41 -22.69
C VAL A 146 -5.52 16.91 -24.07
N THR A 147 -6.24 16.43 -25.10
CA THR A 147 -6.28 17.15 -26.36
C THR A 147 -6.85 18.52 -26.02
N GLN A 148 -5.93 19.46 -25.97
CA GLN A 148 -6.14 20.89 -25.99
C GLN A 148 -7.18 21.21 -27.06
N THR A 149 -8.45 21.32 -26.67
CA THR A 149 -9.45 22.07 -27.44
C THR A 149 -9.15 23.55 -27.22
N ALA A 150 -8.02 24.00 -27.74
CA ALA A 150 -7.74 25.40 -27.96
C ALA A 150 -7.52 25.57 -29.46
N ASP A 151 -8.32 26.47 -30.02
CA ASP A 151 -8.21 27.02 -31.37
C ASP A 151 -8.39 26.06 -32.54
N THR A 152 -9.60 26.12 -33.13
CA THR A 152 -9.66 26.64 -34.49
C THR A 152 -10.90 27.54 -34.62
N ALA A 153 -10.65 28.69 -35.24
CA ALA A 153 -11.51 29.83 -35.56
C ALA A 153 -12.90 29.51 -36.14
#